data_AF-A0A916MCJ1-F1
#
_entry.id   AF-A0A916MCJ1-F1
#
_cell.length_a   1.000
_cell.length_b   1.000
_cell.length_c   1.000
_cell.angle_alpha   90.00
_cell.angle_beta   90.00
_cell.angle_gamma   90.00
#
_symmetry.space_group_name_H-M   'P 1'
#
loop_
_entity.id
_entity.type
_entity.pdbx_description
1 polymer ?
#
loop_
_entity_poly.entity_id
_entity_poly.type
_entity_poly.pdbx_seq_one_letter_code
_entity_poly.pdbx_strand_id
1 'polypeptide(L)'
;MTIEQFITAYNVKPADAIVVKKEKFGILDHYVIYLGKDDLGEHKFIANYTKGIQFIQPLELIAFLQSYVPVRLNRFIGNELQRVAAVRRALARLNERAYNLILNNCEHFANWVQKGLPKSEQVEDAGKVLAVTGAGIGLIGLASKNEDVAMVGLLTAALGLLAIGLSDQR
;
A
#
# COMPACT_ATOMS: atom_id res chain seq x y z
N MET A 1 -17.94 -9.10 -19.87
CA MET A 1 -17.98 -9.87 -18.62
C MET A 1 -18.45 -8.94 -17.51
N THR A 2 -19.49 -9.28 -16.76
CA THR A 2 -19.97 -8.48 -15.62
C THR A 2 -19.05 -8.64 -14.41
N ILE A 3 -19.17 -7.76 -13.40
CA ILE A 3 -18.41 -7.91 -12.15
C ILE A 3 -18.76 -9.20 -11.41
N GLU A 4 -20.02 -9.61 -11.45
CA GLU A 4 -20.49 -10.86 -10.85
C GLU A 4 -19.90 -12.07 -11.56
N GLN A 5 -19.85 -12.04 -12.90
CA GLN A 5 -19.15 -13.06 -13.69
C GLN A 5 -17.66 -13.10 -13.36
N PHE A 6 -17.00 -11.94 -13.21
CA PHE A 6 -15.60 -11.88 -12.83
C PHE A 6 -15.35 -12.43 -11.42
N ILE A 7 -16.11 -11.98 -10.42
CA ILE A 7 -15.97 -12.45 -9.04
C ILE A 7 -16.16 -13.95 -8.95
N THR A 8 -17.20 -14.46 -9.62
CA THR A 8 -17.52 -15.89 -9.63
C THR A 8 -16.45 -16.69 -10.37
N ALA A 9 -16.06 -16.28 -11.58
CA ALA A 9 -15.08 -16.99 -12.40
C ALA A 9 -13.70 -17.09 -11.75
N TYR A 10 -13.27 -16.03 -11.05
CA TYR A 10 -11.94 -15.98 -10.42
C TYR A 10 -11.96 -16.34 -8.93
N ASN A 11 -13.13 -16.64 -8.37
CA ASN A 11 -13.36 -16.89 -6.95
C ASN A 11 -12.70 -15.80 -6.09
N VAL A 12 -13.06 -14.54 -6.38
CA VAL A 12 -12.53 -13.36 -5.69
C VAL A 12 -13.06 -13.32 -4.27
N LYS A 13 -12.17 -13.19 -3.29
CA LYS A 13 -12.50 -13.19 -1.86
C LYS A 13 -12.35 -11.80 -1.26
N PRO A 14 -13.06 -11.49 -0.16
CA PRO A 14 -12.86 -10.24 0.57
C PRO A 14 -11.38 -9.98 0.86
N ALA A 15 -10.97 -8.71 0.83
CA ALA A 15 -9.59 -8.26 0.88
C ALA A 15 -8.71 -8.58 -0.35
N ASP A 16 -9.18 -9.27 -1.39
CA ASP A 16 -8.40 -9.35 -2.64
C ASP A 16 -8.38 -7.98 -3.34
N ALA A 17 -7.24 -7.65 -3.94
CA ALA A 17 -7.05 -6.41 -4.71
C ALA A 17 -7.14 -6.69 -6.21
N ILE A 18 -8.13 -6.10 -6.86
CA ILE A 18 -8.34 -6.15 -8.30
C ILE A 18 -7.60 -4.97 -8.92
N VAL A 19 -6.64 -5.28 -9.79
CA VAL A 19 -5.92 -4.26 -10.57
C VAL A 19 -6.60 -4.12 -11.91
N VAL A 20 -6.94 -2.89 -12.26
CA VAL A 20 -7.57 -2.58 -13.53
C VAL A 20 -6.78 -1.56 -14.34
N LYS A 21 -7.01 -1.54 -15.64
CA LYS A 21 -6.52 -0.51 -16.57
C LYS A 21 -7.64 0.02 -17.43
N LYS A 22 -7.57 1.30 -17.79
CA LYS A 22 -8.52 1.92 -18.71
C LYS A 22 -8.30 1.43 -20.15
N GLU A 23 -9.34 0.97 -20.84
CA GLU A 23 -9.22 0.38 -22.19
C GLU A 23 -8.64 1.34 -23.23
N LYS A 24 -9.01 2.63 -23.17
CA LYS A 24 -8.50 3.65 -24.08
C LYS A 24 -7.47 4.51 -23.35
N PHE A 25 -6.20 4.41 -23.77
CA PHE A 25 -5.06 5.18 -23.25
C PHE A 25 -4.65 4.89 -21.78
N GLY A 26 -4.98 3.73 -21.22
CA GLY A 26 -4.67 3.40 -19.82
C GLY A 26 -3.19 3.07 -19.59
N ILE A 27 -2.37 4.09 -19.30
CA ILE A 27 -0.96 3.92 -18.91
C ILE A 27 -0.84 3.48 -17.44
N LEU A 28 -1.93 3.55 -16.67
CA LEU A 28 -1.88 3.58 -15.20
C LEU A 28 -2.75 2.50 -14.56
N ASP A 29 -2.13 1.73 -13.66
CA ASP A 29 -2.80 0.74 -12.82
C ASP A 29 -3.70 1.44 -11.79
N HIS A 30 -4.92 0.94 -11.60
CA HIS A 30 -5.80 1.34 -10.50
C HIS A 30 -6.16 0.11 -9.67
N TYR A 31 -6.11 0.26 -8.35
CA TYR A 31 -6.31 -0.82 -7.39
C TYR A 31 -7.66 -0.68 -6.69
N VAL A 32 -8.46 -1.73 -6.75
CA VAL A 32 -9.76 -1.81 -6.10
C VAL A 32 -9.76 -2.97 -5.12
N ILE A 33 -10.15 -2.72 -3.88
CA ILE A 33 -10.27 -3.76 -2.87
C ILE A 33 -11.69 -4.27 -2.83
N TYR A 34 -11.87 -5.59 -2.98
CA TYR A 34 -13.17 -6.22 -2.80
C TYR A 34 -13.46 -6.44 -1.31
N LEU A 35 -14.62 -5.98 -0.83
CA LEU A 35 -15.03 -6.06 0.58
C LEU A 35 -15.97 -7.23 0.88
N GLY A 36 -16.49 -7.90 -0.14
CA GLY A 36 -17.55 -8.89 0.01
C GLY A 36 -18.90 -8.35 -0.42
N LYS A 37 -19.96 -9.03 0.06
CA LYS A 37 -21.35 -8.59 -0.10
C LYS A 37 -21.82 -7.90 1.17
N ASP A 38 -22.69 -6.90 1.03
CA ASP A 38 -23.43 -6.33 2.16
C ASP A 38 -24.64 -7.21 2.54
N ASP A 39 -25.42 -6.73 3.51
CA ASP A 39 -26.62 -7.42 4.01
C ASP A 39 -27.72 -7.58 2.95
N LEU A 40 -27.67 -6.78 1.87
CA LEU A 40 -28.59 -6.85 0.73
C LEU A 40 -28.06 -7.77 -0.38
N GLY A 41 -26.88 -8.37 -0.19
CA GLY A 41 -26.23 -9.22 -1.17
C GLY A 41 -25.48 -8.48 -2.28
N GLU A 42 -25.31 -7.16 -2.16
CA GLU A 42 -24.61 -6.32 -3.13
C GLU A 42 -23.10 -6.36 -2.91
N HIS A 43 -22.34 -6.54 -4.00
CA HIS A 43 -20.89 -6.48 -3.96
C HIS A 43 -20.38 -5.07 -3.61
N LYS A 44 -19.54 -4.97 -2.58
CA LYS A 44 -18.91 -3.71 -2.17
C LYS A 44 -17.43 -3.69 -2.49
N PHE A 45 -16.97 -2.50 -2.87
CA PHE A 45 -15.59 -2.23 -3.20
C PHE A 45 -15.15 -0.91 -2.60
N ILE A 46 -13.87 -0.81 -2.27
CA ILE A 46 -13.26 0.41 -1.74
C ILE A 46 -11.96 0.69 -2.49
N ALA A 47 -11.75 1.96 -2.80
CA ALA A 47 -10.55 2.41 -3.51
C ALA A 47 -10.19 3.83 -3.08
N ASN A 48 -8.94 4.20 -3.32
CA ASN A 48 -8.45 5.55 -3.09
C ASN A 48 -8.46 6.35 -4.39
N TYR A 49 -9.10 7.53 -4.37
CA TYR A 49 -9.26 8.45 -5.50
C TYR A 49 -8.69 9.84 -5.16
N THR A 50 -8.89 10.82 -6.04
CA THR A 50 -8.52 12.24 -5.78
C THR A 50 -9.12 12.80 -4.50
N LYS A 51 -10.35 12.38 -4.16
CA LYS A 51 -11.06 12.87 -2.99
C LYS A 51 -10.76 12.09 -1.72
N GLY A 52 -9.97 11.01 -1.82
CA GLY A 52 -9.67 10.12 -0.71
C GLY A 52 -10.21 8.71 -0.90
N ILE A 53 -10.19 7.96 0.21
CA ILE A 53 -10.64 6.57 0.27
C ILE A 53 -12.16 6.54 0.39
N GLN A 54 -12.84 5.95 -0.58
CA GLN A 54 -14.30 5.89 -0.65
C GLN A 54 -14.78 4.55 -1.19
N PHE A 55 -16.04 4.23 -0.89
CA PHE A 55 -16.74 3.15 -1.57
C PHE A 55 -16.88 3.48 -3.06
N ILE A 56 -16.72 2.47 -3.91
CA ILE A 56 -17.08 2.60 -5.31
C ILE A 56 -18.60 2.54 -5.40
N GLN A 57 -19.20 3.63 -5.87
CA GLN A 57 -20.65 3.70 -6.02
C GLN A 57 -21.12 2.72 -7.11
N PRO A 58 -22.33 2.13 -7.03
CA PRO A 58 -22.81 1.19 -8.03
C PRO A 58 -22.76 1.73 -9.47
N LEU A 59 -23.06 3.01 -9.65
CA LEU A 59 -22.99 3.66 -10.97
C LEU A 59 -21.53 3.83 -11.45
N GLU A 60 -20.62 4.16 -10.55
CA GLU A 60 -19.18 4.21 -10.84
C GLU A 60 -18.65 2.81 -11.14
N LEU A 61 -19.13 1.77 -10.48
CA LEU A 61 -18.78 0.38 -10.74
C LEU A 61 -19.22 -0.04 -12.15
N ILE A 62 -20.42 0.35 -12.61
CA ILE A 62 -20.87 0.07 -13.97
C ILE A 62 -20.00 0.80 -15.01
N ALA A 63 -19.75 2.10 -14.81
CA ALA A 63 -18.88 2.88 -15.69
C ALA A 63 -17.44 2.33 -15.68
N PHE A 64 -17.00 1.84 -14.52
CA PHE A 64 -15.71 1.18 -14.33
C PHE A 64 -15.64 -0.11 -15.13
N LEU A 65 -16.64 -0.98 -15.07
CA LEU A 65 -16.68 -2.23 -15.84
C LEU A 65 -16.75 -2.04 -17.35
N GLN A 66 -17.26 -0.89 -17.81
CA GLN A 66 -17.32 -0.55 -19.23
C GLN A 66 -16.02 0.08 -19.74
N SER A 67 -15.26 0.73 -18.87
CA SER A 67 -14.08 1.52 -19.26
C SER A 67 -12.76 0.91 -18.80
N TYR A 68 -12.81 -0.01 -17.84
CA TYR A 68 -11.66 -0.62 -17.19
C TYR A 68 -11.73 -2.15 -17.28
N VAL A 69 -10.61 -2.75 -17.65
CA VAL A 69 -10.44 -4.21 -17.72
C VAL A 69 -9.62 -4.66 -16.53
N PRO A 70 -10.06 -5.68 -15.77
CA PRO A 70 -9.22 -6.37 -14.80
C PRO A 70 -8.03 -6.99 -15.52
N VAL A 71 -6.82 -6.56 -15.15
CA VAL A 71 -5.57 -7.07 -15.73
C VAL A 71 -4.83 -8.01 -14.78
N ARG A 72 -5.09 -7.89 -13.48
CA ARG A 72 -4.41 -8.68 -12.45
C ARG A 72 -5.26 -8.79 -11.20
N LEU A 73 -5.24 -9.96 -10.57
CA LEU A 73 -5.86 -10.22 -9.27
C LEU A 73 -4.76 -10.48 -8.24
N ASN A 74 -4.57 -9.54 -7.32
CA ASN A 74 -3.66 -9.69 -6.20
C ASN A 74 -4.44 -10.31 -5.03
N ARG A 75 -4.27 -11.62 -4.82
CA ARG A 75 -4.93 -12.35 -3.74
C ARG A 75 -4.34 -12.00 -2.38
N PHE A 76 -5.20 -11.85 -1.39
CA PHE A 76 -4.76 -11.69 0.00
C PHE A 76 -4.12 -12.97 0.52
N ILE A 77 -2.91 -12.83 1.08
CA ILE A 77 -2.13 -13.91 1.66
C ILE A 77 -2.34 -13.91 3.18
N GLY A 78 -2.97 -14.95 3.69
CA GLY A 78 -3.26 -15.12 5.12
C GLY A 78 -4.46 -16.03 5.35
N ASN A 79 -4.75 -16.29 6.62
CA ASN A 79 -5.94 -17.03 7.04
C ASN A 79 -7.19 -16.14 7.07
N GLU A 80 -8.36 -16.74 7.35
CA GLU A 80 -9.64 -16.02 7.33
C GLU A 80 -9.73 -14.92 8.41
N LEU A 81 -9.16 -15.15 9.60
CA LEU A 81 -9.10 -14.11 10.64
C LEU A 81 -8.29 -12.90 10.18
N GLN A 82 -7.15 -13.13 9.52
CA GLN A 82 -6.32 -12.08 8.96
C GLN A 82 -7.03 -11.35 7.79
N ARG A 83 -7.83 -12.07 7.00
CA ARG A 83 -8.64 -11.49 5.92
C ARG A 83 -9.71 -10.56 6.47
N VAL A 84 -10.43 -10.99 7.51
CA VAL A 84 -11.39 -10.14 8.22
C VAL A 84 -10.69 -8.90 8.79
N ALA A 85 -9.49 -9.06 9.37
CA ALA A 85 -8.69 -7.93 9.84
C ALA A 85 -8.28 -6.99 8.70
N ALA A 86 -7.94 -7.50 7.52
CA ALA A 86 -7.62 -6.71 6.34
C ALA A 86 -8.82 -5.88 5.83
N VAL A 87 -10.01 -6.49 5.78
CA VAL A 87 -11.25 -5.77 5.46
C VAL A 87 -11.51 -4.66 6.47
N ARG A 88 -11.36 -4.95 7.78
CA ARG A 88 -11.48 -3.92 8.83
C ARG A 88 -10.46 -2.80 8.67
N ARG A 89 -9.21 -3.10 8.33
CA ARG A 89 -8.18 -2.08 8.03
C ARG A 89 -8.57 -1.20 6.85
N ALA A 90 -9.15 -1.76 5.80
CA ALA A 90 -9.62 -0.99 4.65
C ALA A 90 -10.72 -0.01 5.07
N LEU A 91 -11.71 -0.50 5.82
CA LEU A 91 -12.83 0.30 6.32
C LEU A 91 -12.42 1.36 7.33
N ALA A 92 -11.42 1.08 8.17
CA ALA A 92 -10.91 2.04 9.16
C ALA A 92 -10.34 3.32 8.54
N ARG A 93 -9.94 3.27 7.27
CA ARG A 93 -9.40 4.40 6.51
C ARG A 93 -10.41 5.05 5.57
N LEU A 94 -11.68 4.62 5.63
CA LEU A 94 -12.75 5.21 4.85
C LEU A 94 -12.86 6.72 5.16
N ASN A 95 -13.04 7.53 4.12
CA ASN A 95 -13.10 8.99 4.15
C ASN A 95 -11.79 9.70 4.52
N GLU A 96 -10.66 8.99 4.63
CA GLU A 96 -9.36 9.66 4.67
C GLU A 96 -9.12 10.43 3.38
N ARG A 97 -8.70 11.70 3.51
CA ARG A 97 -8.40 12.56 2.36
C ARG A 97 -7.14 12.09 1.66
N ALA A 98 -7.14 12.16 0.33
CA ALA A 98 -5.94 11.89 -0.45
C ALA A 98 -4.95 13.05 -0.30
N TYR A 99 -3.69 12.73 -0.03
CA TYR A 99 -2.56 13.63 -0.23
C TYR A 99 -2.15 13.56 -1.72
N ASN A 100 -1.54 14.58 -2.31
CA ASN A 100 -1.45 14.68 -3.77
C ASN A 100 -0.79 13.46 -4.47
N LEU A 101 -1.29 13.11 -5.68
CA LEU A 101 -0.98 11.95 -6.54
C LEU A 101 -1.80 10.66 -6.29
N ILE A 102 -2.91 10.53 -7.03
CA ILE A 102 -3.91 9.44 -6.99
C ILE A 102 -3.28 8.03 -7.12
N LEU A 103 -2.24 7.91 -7.95
CA LEU A 103 -1.68 6.62 -8.37
C LEU A 103 -0.94 5.92 -7.25
N ASN A 104 0.00 6.65 -6.64
CA ASN A 104 0.73 6.17 -5.49
C ASN A 104 -0.26 5.85 -4.37
N ASN A 105 -1.22 6.72 -4.12
CA ASN A 105 -2.21 6.53 -3.06
C ASN A 105 -3.05 5.27 -3.21
N CYS A 106 -3.43 4.91 -4.43
CA CYS A 106 -4.22 3.74 -4.72
C CYS A 106 -3.43 2.45 -4.47
N GLU A 107 -2.18 2.39 -4.96
CA GLU A 107 -1.28 1.27 -4.69
C GLU A 107 -0.88 1.19 -3.22
N HIS A 108 -0.59 2.32 -2.56
CA HIS A 108 -0.26 2.37 -1.15
C HIS A 108 -1.42 1.91 -0.27
N PHE A 109 -2.64 2.37 -0.57
CA PHE A 109 -3.83 1.90 0.11
C PHE A 109 -4.03 0.39 -0.06
N ALA A 110 -3.89 -0.12 -1.29
CA ALA A 110 -3.98 -1.55 -1.53
C ALA A 110 -2.91 -2.34 -0.76
N ASN A 111 -1.66 -1.90 -0.79
CA ASN A 111 -0.57 -2.50 -0.02
C ASN A 111 -0.84 -2.48 1.50
N TRP A 112 -1.38 -1.37 2.02
CA TRP A 112 -1.77 -1.25 3.43
C TRP A 112 -2.84 -2.28 3.81
N VAL A 113 -3.88 -2.44 2.99
CA VAL A 113 -4.91 -3.44 3.20
C VAL A 113 -4.31 -4.85 3.14
N GLN A 114 -3.51 -5.15 2.12
CA GLN A 114 -2.92 -6.47 1.89
C GLN A 114 -1.94 -6.90 2.99
N LYS A 115 -1.07 -5.99 3.43
CA LYS A 115 0.08 -6.36 4.28
C LYS A 115 -0.13 -5.96 5.74
N GLY A 116 -0.97 -4.96 6.01
CA GLY A 116 -1.17 -4.43 7.37
C GLY A 116 0.07 -3.80 7.98
N LEU A 117 1.19 -3.78 7.25
CA LEU A 117 2.42 -3.14 7.64
C LEU A 117 2.40 -1.72 7.09
N PRO A 118 2.58 -0.69 7.93
CA PRO A 118 3.06 0.59 7.42
C PRO A 118 4.41 0.30 6.80
N LYS A 119 4.46 0.30 5.45
CA LYS A 119 5.67 0.11 4.64
C LYS A 119 6.79 1.13 4.97
N SER A 120 6.48 2.07 5.87
CA SER A 120 7.31 3.14 6.42
C SER A 120 7.90 2.82 7.79
N GLU A 121 7.17 2.20 8.73
CA GLU A 121 7.70 2.02 10.11
C GLU A 121 8.91 1.09 10.12
N GLN A 122 8.87 -0.02 9.37
CA GLN A 122 10.01 -0.95 9.32
C GLN A 122 11.26 -0.32 8.68
N VAL A 123 11.07 0.55 7.69
CA VAL A 123 12.17 1.26 7.01
C VAL A 123 12.69 2.40 7.88
N GLU A 124 11.79 3.09 8.58
CA GLU A 124 12.10 4.13 9.56
C GLU A 124 12.85 3.54 10.77
N ASP A 125 12.40 2.42 11.31
CA ASP A 125 13.01 1.71 12.43
C ASP A 125 14.37 1.14 12.04
N ALA A 126 14.48 0.51 10.87
CA ALA A 126 15.78 0.07 10.34
C ALA A 126 16.73 1.25 10.13
N GLY A 127 16.20 2.38 9.61
CA GLY A 127 16.96 3.62 9.43
C GLY A 127 17.44 4.21 10.77
N LYS A 128 16.60 4.22 11.80
CA LYS A 128 16.95 4.65 13.17
C LYS A 128 18.06 3.79 13.76
N VAL A 129 17.96 2.47 13.64
CA VAL A 129 19.00 1.55 14.11
C VAL A 129 20.34 1.83 13.40
N LEU A 130 20.33 1.97 12.07
CA LEU A 130 21.54 2.28 11.29
C LEU A 130 22.13 3.66 11.64
N ALA A 131 21.28 4.67 11.82
CA ALA A 131 21.71 6.02 12.18
C ALA A 131 22.45 6.04 13.53
N VAL A 132 21.85 5.43 14.55
CA VAL A 132 22.41 5.39 15.91
C VAL A 132 23.68 4.55 15.97
N THR A 133 23.66 3.34 15.38
CA THR A 133 24.82 2.44 15.39
C THR A 133 25.99 2.99 14.58
N GLY A 134 25.73 3.54 13.39
CA GLY A 134 26.72 4.21 12.56
C GLY A 134 27.36 5.39 13.28
N ALA A 135 26.57 6.24 13.93
CA ALA A 135 27.09 7.39 14.68
C ALA A 135 28.01 6.94 15.83
N GLY A 136 27.61 5.88 16.55
CA GLY A 136 28.44 5.28 17.61
C GLY A 136 29.78 4.75 17.09
N ILE A 137 29.78 3.98 15.99
CA ILE A 137 31.00 3.48 15.36
C ILE A 137 31.88 4.63 14.85
N GLY A 138 31.27 5.66 14.27
CA GLY A 138 31.98 6.84 13.77
C GLY A 138 32.74 7.57 14.89
N LEU A 139 32.07 7.78 16.03
CA LEU A 139 32.68 8.38 17.22
C LEU A 139 33.84 7.53 17.78
N ILE A 140 33.70 6.20 17.79
CA ILE A 140 34.78 5.28 18.19
C ILE A 140 35.97 5.39 17.23
N GLY A 141 35.73 5.44 15.92
CA GLY A 141 36.78 5.65 14.92
C GLY A 141 37.54 6.96 15.13
N LEU A 142 36.81 8.06 15.37
CA LEU A 142 37.42 9.36 15.66
C LEU A 142 38.23 9.35 16.97
N ALA A 143 37.70 8.75 18.04
CA ALA A 143 38.39 8.67 19.33
C ALA A 143 39.65 7.79 19.27
N SER A 144 39.63 6.73 18.46
CA SER A 144 40.76 5.82 18.24
C SER A 144 41.73 6.29 17.15
N LYS A 145 41.47 7.43 16.50
CA LYS A 145 42.22 7.94 15.34
C LYS A 145 42.32 6.94 14.18
N ASN A 146 41.29 6.11 14.01
CA ASN A 146 41.17 5.17 12.90
C ASN A 146 40.20 5.76 11.84
N GLU A 147 40.77 6.29 10.76
CA GLU A 147 40.02 6.99 9.71
C GLU A 147 39.07 6.07 8.95
N ASP A 148 39.45 4.81 8.70
CA ASP A 148 38.59 3.83 8.02
C ASP A 148 37.35 3.52 8.85
N VAL A 149 37.53 3.28 10.15
CA VAL A 149 36.41 3.01 11.08
C VAL A 149 35.53 4.25 11.24
N ALA A 150 36.12 5.43 11.32
CA ALA A 150 35.37 6.69 11.38
C ALA A 150 34.50 6.88 10.13
N MET A 151 35.08 6.67 8.95
CA MET A 151 34.39 6.80 7.66
C MET A 151 33.26 5.78 7.50
N VAL A 152 33.48 4.51 7.83
CA VAL A 152 32.44 3.46 7.77
C VAL A 152 31.28 3.79 8.71
N GLY A 153 31.57 4.24 9.93
CA GLY A 153 30.53 4.64 10.88
C GLY A 153 29.69 5.82 10.38
N LEU A 154 30.34 6.88 9.91
CA LEU A 154 29.66 8.07 9.39
C LEU A 154 28.81 7.78 8.15
N LEU A 155 29.31 6.97 7.21
CA LEU A 155 28.54 6.56 6.03
C LEU A 155 27.32 5.72 6.40
N THR A 156 27.49 4.79 7.35
CA THR A 156 26.38 3.97 7.86
C THR A 156 25.32 4.85 8.53
N ALA A 157 25.74 5.85 9.29
CA ALA A 157 24.82 6.81 9.91
C ALA A 157 24.04 7.62 8.87
N ALA A 158 24.74 8.11 7.83
CA ALA A 158 24.13 8.85 6.73
C ALA A 158 23.11 8.01 5.95
N LEU A 159 23.41 6.73 5.68
CA LEU A 159 22.46 5.79 5.07
C LEU A 159 21.22 5.59 5.94
N GLY A 160 21.38 5.48 7.27
CA GLY A 160 20.28 5.41 8.21
C GLY A 160 19.37 6.64 8.17
N LEU A 161 19.96 7.84 8.18
CA LEU A 161 19.22 9.11 8.07
C LEU A 161 18.52 9.26 6.72
N LEU A 162 19.15 8.82 5.62
CA LEU A 162 18.51 8.78 4.31
C LEU A 162 17.32 7.83 4.27
N ALA A 163 17.43 6.65 4.87
CA ALA A 163 16.33 5.68 4.97
C ALA A 163 15.14 6.25 5.77
N ILE A 164 15.41 6.97 6.88
CA ILE A 164 14.38 7.70 7.63
C ILE A 164 13.75 8.78 6.75
N GLY A 165 14.53 9.61 6.07
CA GLY A 165 14.01 10.67 5.20
C GLY A 165 13.20 10.16 4.01
N LEU A 166 13.57 9.01 3.45
CA LEU A 166 12.81 8.32 2.40
C LEU A 166 11.53 7.68 2.93
N SER A 167 11.47 7.35 4.21
CA SER A 167 10.24 6.88 4.87
C SER A 167 9.23 8.02 5.10
N ASP A 168 9.73 9.25 5.21
CA ASP A 168 8.96 10.47 5.54
C ASP A 168 8.44 11.23 4.31
N GLN A 169 8.86 10.87 3.09
CA GLN A 169 8.30 11.46 1.87
C GLN A 169 6.88 10.93 1.63
N ARG A 170 5.90 11.63 2.24
CA ARG A 170 4.45 11.48 2.05
C ARG A 170 3.83 12.80 1.64
#